data_AF-A0A661SEQ1-F1
#
_entry.id   AF-A0A661SEQ1-F1
#
_cell.length_a   1.000
_cell.length_b   1.000
_cell.length_c   1.000
_cell.angle_alpha   90.00
_cell.angle_beta   90.00
_cell.angle_gamma   90.00
#
_symmetry.space_group_name_H-M   'P 1'
#
loop_
_entity.id
_entity.type
_entity.pdbx_description
1 polymer ?
#
loop_
_entity_poly.entity_id
_entity_poly.type
_entity_poly.pdbx_seq_one_letter_code
_entity_poly.pdbx_strand_id
1 'polypeptide(L)' 'NYTAEQKVAILKEHLVEGKPLSDLCDAYDLHPTVFYRWQREFFEKGALEP' A
#
# COMPACT_ATOMS: atom_id res chain seq x y z
N ASN A 1 -0.11 14.24 -2.52
CA ASN A 1 -0.39 13.27 -3.61
C ASN A 1 0.73 12.24 -3.63
N TYR A 2 0.46 10.97 -3.34
CA TYR A 2 1.48 9.91 -3.35
C TYR A 2 1.77 9.44 -4.77
N THR A 3 3.04 9.34 -5.15
CA THR A 3 3.45 8.76 -6.44
C THR A 3 3.21 7.24 -6.44
N ALA A 4 3.15 6.62 -7.62
CA ALA A 4 2.99 5.17 -7.72
C ALA A 4 4.10 4.43 -6.95
N GLU A 5 5.35 4.89 -7.05
CA GLU A 5 6.50 4.32 -6.36
C GLU A 5 6.38 4.42 -4.83
N GLN A 6 5.92 5.57 -4.31
CA GLN A 6 5.69 5.74 -2.87
C GLN A 6 4.61 4.79 -2.35
N LYS A 7 3.51 4.63 -3.11
CA LYS A 7 2.45 3.68 -2.74
C LYS A 7 2.98 2.26 -2.66
N VAL A 8 3.80 1.86 -3.63
CA VAL A 8 4.41 0.52 -3.66
C VAL A 8 5.39 0.32 -2.50
N ALA A 9 6.18 1.34 -2.16
CA ALA A 9 7.08 1.28 -1.00
C ALA A 9 6.30 1.05 0.31
N ILE A 10 5.22 1.81 0.53
CA ILE A 10 4.39 1.68 1.74
C ILE A 10 3.67 0.32 1.79
N LEU A 11 3.16 -0.16 0.65
CA LEU A 11 2.57 -1.51 0.55
C LEU A 11 3.60 -2.60 0.88
N LYS A 12 4.85 -2.42 0.43
CA LYS A 12 5.94 -3.38 0.68
C LYS A 12 6.29 -3.45 2.17
N GLU A 13 6.32 -2.34 2.89
CA GLU A 13 6.57 -2.33 4.34
C GLU A 13 5.54 -3.16 5.13
N HIS A 14 4.26 -3.09 4.74
CA HIS A 14 3.22 -3.91 5.38
C HIS A 14 3.31 -5.37 4.94
N LEU A 15 3.39 -5.63 3.63
CA LEU A 15 3.22 -6.97 3.04
C LEU A 15 4.50 -7.82 3.13
N VAL A 16 5.67 -7.20 3.07
CA VAL A 16 6.98 -7.88 3.07
C VAL A 16 7.66 -7.78 4.42
N GLU A 17 7.74 -6.57 4.99
CA GLU A 17 8.38 -6.38 6.29
C GLU A 17 7.46 -6.69 7.47
N GLY A 18 6.15 -6.84 7.22
CA GLY A 18 5.17 -7.17 8.26
C GLY A 18 4.87 -6.01 9.21
N LYS A 19 5.20 -4.76 8.83
CA LYS A 19 4.87 -3.61 9.66
C LYS A 19 3.35 -3.49 9.84
N PRO A 20 2.84 -3.26 11.05
CA PRO A 20 1.42 -3.11 11.27
C PRO A 20 0.89 -1.86 10.55
N LEU A 21 -0.31 -1.97 9.97
CA LEU A 21 -0.94 -0.89 9.20
C LEU A 21 -1.09 0.39 10.04
N SER A 22 -1.38 0.26 11.35
CA SER A 22 -1.48 1.39 12.27
C SER A 22 -0.21 2.24 12.33
N ASP A 23 0.96 1.61 12.28
CA ASP A 23 2.27 2.28 12.35
C ASP A 23 2.56 3.00 11.03
N LEU A 24 2.20 2.38 9.90
CA LEU A 24 2.27 3.03 8.58
C LEU A 24 1.29 4.19 8.44
N CYS A 25 0.06 4.03 8.96
CA CYS A 25 -0.95 5.07 8.98
C CYS A 25 -0.48 6.29 9.79
N ASP A 26 0.18 6.07 10.93
CA ASP A 26 0.73 7.13 11.77
C ASP A 26 1.96 7.79 11.12
N ALA A 27 2.92 6.98 10.64
CA ALA A 27 4.18 7.47 10.07
C ALA A 27 4.00 8.26 8.75
N TYR A 28 3.01 7.87 7.94
CA TYR A 28 2.74 8.47 6.63
C TYR A 28 1.46 9.31 6.60
N ASP A 29 0.82 9.59 7.74
CA ASP A 29 -0.49 10.27 7.81
C ASP A 29 -1.48 9.66 6.78
N LEU A 30 -1.50 8.34 6.73
CA LEU A 30 -2.20 7.58 5.70
C LEU A 30 -3.51 7.04 6.27
N HIS A 31 -4.62 7.28 5.59
CA HIS A 31 -5.88 6.67 6.00
C HIS A 31 -5.92 5.17 5.63
N PRO A 32 -6.35 4.26 6.53
CA PRO A 32 -6.36 2.82 6.26
C PRO A 32 -7.20 2.46 5.03
N THR A 33 -8.30 3.18 4.78
CA THR A 33 -9.12 3.02 3.57
C THR A 33 -8.35 3.25 2.28
N VAL A 34 -7.39 4.19 2.30
CA VAL A 34 -6.52 4.49 1.15
C VAL A 34 -5.53 3.37 0.92
N PHE A 35 -4.92 2.85 2.01
CA PHE A 35 -4.03 1.69 1.94
C PHE A 35 -4.71 0.47 1.31
N TYR A 36 -5.90 0.09 1.79
CA TYR A 36 -6.65 -1.04 1.22
C TYR A 36 -7.03 -0.83 -0.25
N ARG A 37 -7.25 0.42 -0.67
CA ARG A 37 -7.50 0.74 -2.08
C ARG A 37 -6.25 0.49 -2.91
N TRP A 38 -5.09 0.98 -2.46
CA TRP A 38 -3.82 0.75 -3.16
C TRP A 38 -3.43 -0.73 -3.20
N GLN A 39 -3.66 -1.46 -2.12
CA GLN A 39 -3.41 -2.90 -2.08
C GLN A 39 -4.25 -3.61 -3.16
N ARG A 40 -5.55 -3.30 -3.24
CA ARG A 40 -6.43 -3.83 -4.29
C ARG A 40 -5.96 -3.42 -5.69
N GLU A 41 -5.72 -2.13 -5.93
CA GLU A 41 -5.23 -1.63 -7.23
C GLU A 41 -3.90 -2.28 -7.65
N PHE A 42 -3.02 -2.60 -6.70
CA PHE A 42 -1.74 -3.27 -6.95
C PHE A 42 -1.92 -4.74 -7.35
N PHE A 43 -2.75 -5.49 -6.64
CA PHE A 43 -3.02 -6.90 -6.96
C PHE A 43 -3.96 -7.08 -8.17
N GLU A 44 -4.95 -6.22 -8.36
CA GLU A 44 -5.83 -6.24 -9.54
C GLU A 44 -5.04 -5.95 -10.83
N LYS A 45 -4.06 -5.04 -10.79
CA LYS A 45 -3.14 -4.85 -11.92
C LYS A 45 -2.14 -5.98 -12.09
N GLY A 46 -1.78 -6.69 -11.02
CA GLY A 46 -0.92 -7.87 -11.08
C GLY A 46 -1.63 -9.14 -11.58
N ALA A 47 -2.96 -9.24 -11.41
CA ALA A 47 -3.78 -10.35 -11.90
C ALA A 47 -4.27 -10.16 -13.34
N LEU A 48 -4.07 -8.97 -13.92
CA LEU A 48 -4.37 -8.67 -15.32
C LEU A 48 -3.13 -8.92 -16.19
N GLU A 49 -2.50 -10.09 -16.06
CA GLU A 49 -1.62 -10.62 -17.10
C GLU A 49 -2.48 -11.44 -18.09
N PRO A 50 -2.53 -11.09 -19.39
CA PRO A 50 -3.14 -11.95 -20.42
C PRO A 50 -2.30 -13.19 -20.73
#